data_AF-A0A4Q8K883-F1
#
_entry.id   AF-A0A4Q8K883-F1
#
_cell.length_a   1.000
_cell.length_b   1.000
_cell.length_c   1.000
_cell.angle_alpha   90.00
_cell.angle_beta   90.00
_cell.angle_gamma   90.00
#
_symmetry.space_group_name_H-M   'P 1'
#
loop_
_entity.id
_entity.type
_entity.pdbx_description
1 polymer ?
#
loop_
_entity_poly.entity_id
_entity_poly.type
_entity_poly.pdbx_seq_one_letter_code
_entity_poly.pdbx_strand_id
1 'polypeptide(L)' 'MPLKTFLACSFILAVLVTAEGRDCPEKYKRFTPDHTFCKDPNPTCKVYQRGVTEEQKKLILKVHNEYRSRLATGQEN' A
#
# COMPACT_ATOMS: atom_id res chain seq x y z
N MET A 1 27.59 -39.45 0.22
CA MET A 1 27.48 -38.09 0.79
C MET A 1 26.95 -38.23 2.22
N PRO A 2 27.62 -37.67 3.25
CA PRO A 2 27.24 -37.94 4.64
C PRO A 2 25.86 -37.34 4.99
N LEU A 3 25.00 -38.11 5.66
CA LEU A 3 23.64 -37.74 6.06
C LEU A 3 23.54 -36.37 6.75
N LYS A 4 24.59 -35.97 7.48
CA LYS A 4 24.73 -34.66 8.13
C LYS A 4 24.78 -33.50 7.13
N THR A 5 25.42 -33.68 5.98
CA THR A 5 25.45 -32.66 4.91
C THR A 5 24.10 -32.51 4.21
N PHE A 6 23.33 -33.59 4.11
CA PHE A 6 21.99 -33.56 3.51
C PHE A 6 20.99 -32.81 4.40
N LEU A 7 21.00 -33.09 5.71
CA LEU A 7 20.17 -32.40 6.71
C LEU A 7 20.51 -30.91 6.84
N ALA A 8 21.80 -30.55 6.79
CA ALA A 8 22.21 -29.14 6.83
C ALA A 8 21.73 -28.38 5.58
N CYS A 9 21.86 -28.97 4.38
CA CYS A 9 21.38 -28.36 3.15
C CYS A 9 19.85 -28.20 3.11
N SER A 10 19.08 -29.16 3.64
CA SER A 10 17.61 -29.04 3.69
C SER A 10 17.16 -27.92 4.64
N PHE A 11 17.87 -27.74 5.76
CA PHE A 11 17.57 -26.65 6.70
C PHE A 11 17.86 -25.27 6.09
N ILE A 12 18.97 -25.13 5.37
CA ILE A 12 19.35 -23.88 4.69
C ILE A 12 18.34 -23.53 3.58
N LEU A 13 17.88 -24.51 2.81
CA LEU A 13 16.90 -24.31 1.75
C LEU A 13 15.54 -23.85 2.33
N ALA A 14 15.12 -24.41 3.46
CA ALA A 14 13.87 -24.03 4.13
C ALA A 14 13.89 -22.57 4.65
N VAL A 15 15.04 -22.07 5.11
CA VAL A 15 15.18 -20.68 5.59
C VAL A 15 15.17 -19.66 4.45
N LEU A 16 15.65 -20.01 3.25
CA LEU A 16 15.59 -19.13 2.08
C LEU A 16 14.16 -19.02 1.50
N VAL A 17 13.34 -20.07 1.66
CA VAL A 17 11.96 -20.11 1.13
C VAL A 17 10.99 -19.21 1.91
N THR A 18 11.33 -18.79 3.15
CA THR A 18 10.41 -17.99 3.98
C THR A 18 10.60 -16.47 3.88
N ALA A 19 11.43 -15.98 2.94
CA ALA A 19 11.58 -14.55 2.68
C ALA A 19 10.46 -14.03 1.75
N GLU A 20 9.21 -14.05 2.23
CA GLU A 20 8.11 -13.42 1.52
C GLU A 20 8.17 -11.89 1.69
N GLY A 21 8.72 -11.20 0.69
CA GLY A 21 8.41 -9.78 0.49
C GLY A 21 6.91 -9.65 0.21
N ARG A 22 6.26 -8.59 0.71
CA ARG A 22 4.86 -8.33 0.36
C ARG A 22 4.77 -8.10 -1.14
N ASP A 23 4.34 -9.10 -1.90
CA ASP A 23 4.26 -8.98 -3.34
C ASP A 23 3.27 -7.86 -3.73
N CYS A 24 3.80 -6.88 -4.47
CA CYS A 24 3.03 -5.79 -5.04
C CYS A 24 2.01 -6.34 -6.04
N PRO A 25 0.69 -6.10 -5.87
CA PRO A 25 -0.32 -6.61 -6.78
C PRO A 25 -0.13 -6.10 -8.21
N GLU A 26 -0.27 -6.99 -9.21
CA GLU A 26 -0.10 -6.67 -10.63
C GLU A 26 -0.98 -5.51 -11.12
N LYS A 27 -2.17 -5.34 -10.53
CA LYS A 27 -3.07 -4.22 -10.86
C LYS A 27 -2.46 -2.83 -10.62
N TYR A 28 -1.42 -2.73 -9.80
CA TYR A 28 -0.70 -1.48 -9.54
C TYR A 28 0.54 -1.35 -10.42
N LYS A 29 1.25 -2.46 -10.69
CA LYS A 29 2.42 -2.48 -11.60
C LYS A 29 2.07 -2.10 -13.03
N ARG A 30 0.84 -2.41 -13.49
CA ARG A 30 0.37 -2.08 -14.85
C ARG A 30 0.36 -0.58 -15.16
N PHE A 31 0.25 0.29 -14.14
CA PHE A 31 0.23 1.74 -14.33
C PHE A 31 1.64 2.32 -14.34
N THR A 32 2.48 1.87 -13.41
CA THR A 32 3.88 2.25 -13.31
C THR A 32 4.64 1.19 -12.51
N PRO A 33 5.92 0.91 -12.86
CA PRO A 33 6.79 0.06 -12.06
C PRO A 33 7.00 0.58 -10.62
N ASP A 34 6.90 1.90 -10.42
CA ASP A 34 7.12 2.58 -9.14
C ASP A 34 5.81 3.10 -8.51
N HIS A 35 4.81 2.22 -8.41
CA HIS A 35 3.49 2.60 -7.89
C HIS A 35 3.55 2.87 -6.37
N THR A 36 2.92 3.95 -5.90
CA THR A 36 2.96 4.38 -4.47
C THR A 36 2.48 3.31 -3.49
N PHE A 37 1.48 2.51 -3.87
CA PHE A 37 1.02 1.36 -3.08
C PHE A 37 2.13 0.32 -2.81
N CYS A 38 3.07 0.19 -3.74
CA CYS A 38 4.12 -0.83 -3.71
C CYS A 38 5.41 -0.33 -3.05
N LYS A 39 5.43 0.93 -2.63
CA LYS A 39 6.53 1.49 -1.85
C LYS A 39 6.43 1.03 -0.41
N ASP A 40 7.57 0.70 0.16
CA ASP A 40 7.66 0.46 1.60
C ASP A 40 7.33 1.75 2.38
N PRO A 41 6.72 1.62 3.58
CA PRO A 41 6.51 2.76 4.45
C PRO A 41 7.83 3.46 4.76
N ASN A 42 7.81 4.79 4.83
CA ASN A 42 9.00 5.56 5.22
C ASN A 42 9.45 5.14 6.64
N PRO A 43 10.69 4.61 6.80
CA PRO A 43 11.15 4.09 8.08
C PRO A 43 11.37 5.18 9.14
N THR A 44 11.50 6.45 8.76
CA THR A 44 11.70 7.56 9.69
C THR A 44 10.40 8.23 10.14
N CYS A 45 9.27 7.91 9.49
CA CYS A 45 7.99 8.54 9.77
C CYS A 45 7.28 7.85 10.94
N LYS A 46 7.15 8.55 12.07
CA LYS A 46 6.28 8.11 13.17
C LYS A 46 4.84 8.50 12.86
N VAL A 47 4.02 7.53 12.48
CA VAL A 47 2.61 7.74 12.16
C VAL A 47 1.79 7.90 13.45
N TYR A 48 1.25 9.11 13.69
CA TYR A 48 0.42 9.41 14.87
C TYR A 48 -1.06 9.01 14.68
N GLN A 49 -1.57 9.12 13.45
CA GLN A 49 -2.95 8.79 13.11
C GLN A 49 -3.00 8.20 11.70
N ARG A 50 -3.89 7.23 11.49
CA ARG A 50 -4.16 6.64 10.18
C ARG A 50 -5.62 6.81 9.80
N GLY A 51 -5.84 7.10 8.52
CA GLY A 51 -7.18 7.18 7.95
C GLY A 51 -7.97 8.40 8.43
N VAL A 52 -9.26 8.36 8.11
CA VAL A 52 -10.26 9.38 8.44
C VAL A 52 -11.51 8.68 8.97
N THR A 53 -12.22 9.31 9.90
CA THR A 53 -13.49 8.77 10.44
C THR A 53 -14.59 8.79 9.38
N GLU A 54 -15.69 8.07 9.60
CA GLU A 54 -16.83 8.08 8.67
C GLU A 54 -17.45 9.47 8.53
N GLU A 55 -17.50 10.24 9.61
CA GLU A 55 -17.95 11.63 9.61
C GLU A 55 -17.02 12.50 8.77
N GLN A 56 -15.70 12.32 8.91
CA GLN A 56 -14.71 13.03 8.10
C GLN A 56 -14.82 12.65 6.62
N LYS A 57 -15.05 11.37 6.28
CA LYS A 57 -15.30 10.94 4.89
C LYS A 57 -16.54 11.63 4.31
N LYS A 58 -17.64 11.68 5.06
CA LYS A 58 -18.86 12.39 4.65
C LYS A 58 -18.61 13.88 4.44
N LEU A 59 -17.83 14.51 5.31
CA LEU A 59 -17.45 15.93 5.17
C LEU A 59 -16.60 16.17 3.93
N ILE A 60 -15.58 15.34 3.69
CA ILE A 60 -14.71 15.43 2.51
C ILE A 60 -15.56 15.33 1.24
N LEU A 61 -16.42 14.31 1.15
CA LEU A 61 -17.32 14.13 0.00
C LEU A 61 -18.30 15.30 -0.14
N LYS A 62 -18.86 15.75 0.99
CA LYS A 62 -19.52 17.03 1.28
C LYS A 62 -19.01 18.16 0.38
N VAL A 63 -17.86 18.65 0.81
CA VAL A 63 -17.21 19.86 0.31
C VAL A 63 -16.83 19.71 -1.16
N HIS A 64 -16.34 18.53 -1.57
CA HIS A 64 -15.99 18.30 -2.98
C HIS A 64 -17.20 18.38 -3.89
N ASN A 65 -18.32 17.78 -3.50
CA ASN A 65 -19.54 17.77 -4.32
C ASN A 65 -20.21 19.14 -4.36
N GLU A 66 -20.24 19.89 -3.26
CA GLU A 66 -20.74 21.26 -3.23
C GLU A 66 -19.93 22.16 -4.17
N TYR A 67 -18.59 22.07 -4.12
CA TYR A 67 -17.73 22.83 -5.02
C TYR A 67 -17.94 22.45 -6.49
N ARG A 68 -17.99 21.14 -6.80
CA ARG A 68 -18.29 20.64 -8.15
C ARG A 68 -19.65 21.13 -8.65
N SER A 69 -20.67 21.10 -7.80
CA SER A 69 -22.01 21.57 -8.14
C SER A 69 -22.01 23.06 -8.44
N ARG A 70 -21.39 23.87 -7.58
CA ARG A 70 -21.29 25.32 -7.75
C ARG A 70 -20.66 25.70 -9.10
N LEU A 71 -19.58 25.02 -9.48
CA LEU A 71 -18.94 25.24 -10.78
C LEU A 71 -19.84 24.77 -11.94
N ALA A 72 -20.49 23.61 -11.80
CA ALA A 72 -21.36 23.07 -12.84
C ALA A 72 -22.63 23.90 -13.07
N THR A 73 -23.07 24.66 -12.07
CA THR A 73 -24.24 25.54 -12.13
C THR A 73 -23.92 27.00 -12.42
N GLY A 74 -22.65 27.37 -12.60
CA GLY A 74 -22.24 28.76 -12.88
C GLY A 74 -22.40 29.71 -11.69
N GLN A 75 -22.32 29.19 -10.46
CA GLN A 75 -22.52 29.93 -9.21
C GLN A 75 -21.20 30.32 -8.54
N GLU A 76 -20.11 30.43 -9.30
CA GLU A 76 -18.78 30.82 -8.81
C GLU A 76 -18.58 32.33 -8.62
N ASN A 77 -19.51 33.15 -9.12
CA ASN A 77 -19.45 34.62 -9.11
C ASN A 77 -20.15 35.24 -7.90
#